data_AF-A0A7K2QF78-F1
#
_entry.id   AF-A0A7K2QF78-F1
#
_cell.length_a   1.000
_cell.length_b   1.000
_cell.length_c   1.000
_cell.angle_alpha   90.00
_cell.angle_beta   90.00
_cell.angle_gamma   90.00
#
_symmetry.space_group_name_H-M   'P 1'
#
loop_
_entity.id
_entity.type
_entity.pdbx_description
1 polymer ?
#
loop_
_entity_poly.entity_id
_entity_poly.type
_entity_poly.pdbx_seq_one_letter_code
_entity_poly.pdbx_strand_id
1 'polypeptide(L)'
;MSTVILTGLPVPGSPLTDELRSLGFDVRPAAGPEEAAAVLAGVPADQRVAVVDSAFVGHVHALRLALTDPRFDACAVTGALAVQPGARAALEKAAAL
;
A
#
# COMPACT_ATOMS: atom_id res chain seq x y z
N MET A 1 8.77 -10.30 -1.74
CA MET A 1 7.41 -10.04 -2.28
C MET A 1 7.03 -8.64 -1.89
N SER A 2 6.29 -7.90 -2.71
CA SER A 2 5.83 -6.57 -2.33
C SER A 2 4.60 -6.69 -1.44
N THR A 3 4.52 -5.92 -0.36
CA THR A 3 3.37 -5.94 0.55
C THR A 3 2.47 -4.73 0.28
N VAL A 4 1.15 -4.92 0.31
CA VAL A 4 0.19 -3.81 0.37
C VAL A 4 -0.61 -3.90 1.67
N ILE A 5 -0.66 -2.78 2.39
CA ILE A 5 -1.45 -2.61 3.60
C ILE A 5 -2.79 -2.01 3.18
N LEU A 6 -3.87 -2.79 3.29
CA LEU A 6 -5.21 -2.35 2.94
C LEU A 6 -5.88 -1.75 4.18
N THR A 7 -6.02 -0.42 4.21
CA THR A 7 -6.47 0.31 5.39
C THR A 7 -7.96 0.63 5.36
N GLY A 8 -8.63 0.51 6.51
CA GLY A 8 -10.04 0.84 6.68
C GLY A 8 -10.97 -0.37 6.70
N LEU A 9 -12.26 -0.13 6.79
CA LEU A 9 -13.26 -1.19 6.87
C LEU A 9 -13.43 -1.88 5.51
N PRO A 10 -13.42 -3.23 5.46
CA PRO A 10 -13.69 -3.95 4.22
C PRO A 10 -15.02 -3.50 3.60
N VAL A 11 -14.98 -3.15 2.30
CA VAL A 11 -16.18 -2.83 1.53
C VAL A 11 -16.72 -4.12 0.92
N PRO A 12 -17.92 -4.61 1.32
CA PRO A 12 -18.47 -5.86 0.80
C PRO A 12 -18.63 -5.83 -0.73
N GLY A 13 -18.19 -6.89 -1.40
CA GLY A 13 -18.25 -7.01 -2.86
C GLY A 13 -17.19 -6.20 -3.63
N SER A 14 -16.27 -5.51 -2.93
CA SER A 14 -15.17 -4.80 -3.58
C SER A 14 -14.18 -5.78 -4.23
N PRO A 15 -13.78 -5.57 -5.50
CA PRO A 15 -12.79 -6.41 -6.18
C PRO A 15 -11.35 -6.08 -5.76
N LEU A 16 -11.15 -5.00 -4.99
CA LEU A 16 -9.85 -4.38 -4.74
C LEU A 16 -8.78 -5.33 -4.21
N THR A 17 -9.16 -6.24 -3.30
CA THR A 17 -8.20 -7.23 -2.75
C THR A 17 -7.65 -8.15 -3.84
N ASP A 18 -8.51 -8.63 -4.74
CA ASP A 18 -8.09 -9.52 -5.82
C ASP A 18 -7.33 -8.78 -6.91
N GLU A 19 -7.71 -7.53 -7.18
CA GLU A 19 -6.96 -6.64 -8.07
C GLU A 19 -5.53 -6.41 -7.55
N LEU A 20 -5.35 -6.13 -6.26
CA LEU A 20 -4.03 -5.97 -5.66
C LEU A 20 -3.19 -7.25 -5.71
N ARG A 21 -3.80 -8.42 -5.45
CA ARG A 21 -3.13 -9.71 -5.62
C ARG A 21 -2.73 -9.96 -7.06
N SER A 22 -3.58 -9.61 -8.03
CA SER A 22 -3.27 -9.73 -9.46
C SER A 22 -2.08 -8.86 -9.90
N LEU A 23 -1.81 -7.77 -9.17
CA LEU A 23 -0.63 -6.92 -9.37
C LEU A 23 0.63 -7.46 -8.67
N GLY A 24 0.54 -8.61 -7.98
CA GLY A 24 1.66 -9.30 -7.34
C GLY A 24 1.93 -8.87 -5.89
N PHE A 25 0.97 -8.22 -5.22
CA PHE A 25 1.10 -7.85 -3.82
C PHE A 25 0.58 -8.95 -2.87
N ASP A 26 1.29 -9.12 -1.76
CA ASP A 26 0.72 -9.73 -0.57
C ASP A 26 -0.15 -8.70 0.15
N VAL A 27 -1.43 -9.01 0.36
CA VAL A 27 -2.41 -8.06 0.91
C VAL A 27 -2.57 -8.29 2.41
N ARG A 28 -2.23 -7.28 3.20
CA ARG A 28 -2.33 -7.26 4.66
C ARG A 28 -3.41 -6.25 5.08
N PRO A 29 -4.55 -6.67 5.64
CA PRO A 29 -5.54 -5.73 6.13
C PRO A 29 -5.03 -5.00 7.38
N ALA A 30 -5.47 -3.76 7.57
CA ALA A 30 -5.30 -2.99 8.79
C ALA A 30 -6.54 -2.10 9.02
N ALA A 31 -7.17 -2.20 10.19
CA ALA A 31 -8.39 -1.46 10.49
C ALA A 31 -8.16 0.05 10.66
N GLY A 32 -6.94 0.46 10.99
CA GLY A 32 -6.60 1.86 11.22
C GLY A 32 -5.09 2.15 11.25
N PRO A 33 -4.71 3.41 11.53
CA PRO A 33 -3.33 3.87 11.44
C PRO A 33 -2.35 3.12 12.34
N GLU A 34 -2.74 2.78 13.57
CA GLU A 34 -1.88 2.05 14.52
C GLU A 34 -1.55 0.63 14.02
N GLU A 35 -2.57 -0.09 13.53
CA GLU A 35 -2.37 -1.42 12.95
C GLU A 35 -1.58 -1.34 11.66
N ALA A 36 -1.80 -0.31 10.83
CA ALA A 36 -1.02 -0.09 9.62
C ALA A 36 0.46 0.14 9.94
N ALA A 37 0.77 0.92 10.99
CA ALA A 37 2.14 1.12 11.46
C ALA A 37 2.77 -0.18 11.99
N ALA A 38 2.01 -0.99 12.74
CA ALA A 38 2.47 -2.29 13.22
C ALA A 38 2.77 -3.27 12.08
N VAL A 39 1.88 -3.35 11.08
CA VAL A 39 2.10 -4.15 9.87
C VAL A 39 3.31 -3.63 9.11
N LEU A 40 3.45 -2.32 8.94
CA LEU A 40 4.57 -1.68 8.26
C LEU A 40 5.92 -2.01 8.91
N ALA A 41 5.98 -2.04 10.25
CA ALA A 41 7.16 -2.40 11.01
C ALA A 41 7.55 -3.90 10.84
N GLY A 42 6.58 -4.76 10.53
CA GLY A 42 6.81 -6.17 10.23
C GLY A 42 7.28 -6.45 8.80
N VAL A 43 7.19 -5.47 7.88
CA VAL A 43 7.65 -5.61 6.49
C VAL A 43 9.15 -5.33 6.42
N PRO A 44 9.98 -6.26 5.88
CA PRO A 44 11.42 -6.03 5.73
C PRO A 44 11.74 -4.73 4.98
N ALA A 45 12.71 -3.96 5.47
CA ALA A 45 13.02 -2.62 4.96
C ALA A 45 13.59 -2.63 3.53
N ASP A 46 14.07 -3.77 3.05
CA ASP A 46 14.54 -3.99 1.68
C ASP A 46 13.40 -4.31 0.70
N GLN A 47 12.14 -4.30 1.15
CA GLN A 47 10.97 -4.60 0.33
C GLN A 47 10.13 -3.35 0.05
N ARG A 48 9.50 -3.35 -1.13
CA ARG A 48 8.46 -2.39 -1.48
C ARG A 48 7.26 -2.59 -0.57
N VAL A 49 6.72 -1.48 -0.10
CA VAL A 49 5.44 -1.45 0.61
C VAL A 49 4.48 -0.48 -0.07
N ALA A 50 3.20 -0.80 -0.05
CA ALA A 50 2.13 0.08 -0.46
C ALA A 50 1.08 0.19 0.66
N VAL A 51 0.36 1.30 0.69
CA VAL A 51 -0.79 1.53 1.57
C VAL A 51 -1.94 1.95 0.67
N VAL A 52 -3.07 1.26 0.75
CA VAL A 52 -4.24 1.50 -0.09
C VAL A 52 -5.47 1.58 0.81
N ASP A 53 -6.30 2.59 0.59
CA ASP A 53 -7.59 2.71 1.26
C ASP A 53 -8.56 1.65 0.72
N SER A 54 -9.18 0.88 1.63
CA SER A 54 -10.25 -0.08 1.34
C SER A 54 -11.44 0.52 0.58
N ALA A 55 -11.67 1.84 0.73
CA ALA A 55 -12.69 2.59 0.02
C ALA A 55 -12.22 3.16 -1.34
N PHE A 56 -11.04 2.74 -1.84
CA PHE A 56 -10.56 3.17 -3.15
C PHE A 56 -11.53 2.77 -4.26
N VAL A 57 -12.09 3.78 -4.94
CA VAL A 57 -13.05 3.63 -6.06
C VAL A 57 -12.44 3.98 -7.42
N GLY A 58 -11.12 4.16 -7.49
CA GLY A 58 -10.43 4.47 -8.75
C GLY A 58 -10.28 3.25 -9.65
N HIS A 59 -9.85 3.48 -10.89
CA HIS A 59 -9.58 2.39 -11.84
C HIS A 59 -8.32 1.61 -11.47
N VAL A 60 -8.29 0.29 -11.71
CA VAL A 60 -7.10 -0.57 -11.57
C VAL A 60 -5.87 -0.01 -12.28
N HIS A 61 -6.06 0.67 -13.42
CA HIS A 61 -4.96 1.29 -14.13
C HIS A 61 -4.24 2.36 -13.30
N ALA A 62 -4.97 3.11 -12.47
CA ALA A 62 -4.38 4.06 -11.54
C ALA A 62 -3.56 3.37 -10.44
N LEU A 63 -4.05 2.24 -9.90
CA LEU A 63 -3.27 1.41 -8.97
C LEU A 63 -2.02 0.85 -9.63
N ARG A 64 -2.11 0.38 -10.87
CA ARG A 64 -0.93 -0.09 -11.60
C ARG A 64 0.10 1.02 -11.74
N LEU A 65 -0.31 2.22 -12.16
CA LEU A 65 0.59 3.36 -12.28
C LEU A 65 1.21 3.71 -10.91
N ALA A 66 0.40 3.88 -9.87
CA ALA A 66 0.88 4.32 -8.56
C ALA A 66 1.74 3.27 -7.85
N LEU A 67 1.38 1.99 -7.95
CA LEU A 67 1.98 0.92 -7.15
C LEU A 67 3.14 0.18 -7.84
N THR A 68 3.24 0.29 -9.16
CA THR A 68 4.20 -0.51 -9.94
C THR A 68 5.18 0.27 -10.79
N ASP A 69 5.03 1.59 -10.91
CA ASP A 69 5.98 2.42 -11.66
C ASP A 69 7.38 2.41 -10.97
N PRO A 70 8.42 1.91 -11.65
CA PRO A 70 9.75 1.78 -11.07
C PRO A 70 10.55 3.09 -11.07
N ARG A 71 10.05 4.16 -11.70
CA ARG A 71 10.81 5.40 -11.88
C ARG A 71 10.86 6.28 -10.63
N PHE A 72 9.95 6.04 -9.68
CA PHE A 72 9.83 6.84 -8.46
C PHE A 72 10.01 5.96 -7.23
N ASP A 73 10.85 6.43 -6.29
CA ASP A 73 11.03 5.75 -5.01
C ASP A 73 9.78 5.86 -4.12
N ALA A 74 8.95 6.88 -4.33
CA ALA A 74 7.63 6.99 -3.73
C ALA A 74 6.64 7.59 -4.74
N CYS A 75 5.44 7.03 -4.81
CA CYS A 75 4.38 7.51 -5.69
C CYS A 75 3.04 7.48 -4.96
N ALA A 76 2.23 8.52 -5.12
CA ALA A 76 0.93 8.65 -4.48
C ALA A 76 -0.13 9.08 -5.49
N VAL A 77 -1.31 8.49 -5.35
CA VAL A 77 -2.58 8.98 -5.89
C VAL A 77 -3.58 9.03 -4.74
N THR A 78 -4.73 9.68 -4.93
CA THR A 78 -5.76 9.71 -3.89
C THR A 78 -6.13 8.29 -3.45
N GLY A 79 -5.94 7.99 -2.17
CA GLY A 79 -6.26 6.68 -1.57
C GLY A 79 -5.21 5.57 -1.81
N ALA A 80 -4.07 5.84 -2.45
CA ALA A 80 -3.01 4.85 -2.61
C ALA A 80 -1.61 5.48 -2.61
N LEU A 81 -0.69 4.86 -1.86
CA LEU A 81 0.71 5.25 -1.74
C LEU A 81 1.58 4.00 -1.95
N ALA A 82 2.67 4.13 -2.68
CA ALA A 82 3.70 3.11 -2.80
C ALA A 82 5.07 3.68 -2.51
N VAL A 83 5.90 2.88 -1.84
CA VAL A 83 7.25 3.24 -1.41
C VAL A 83 8.20 2.08 -1.70
N GLN A 84 9.21 2.35 -2.53
CA GLN A 84 10.34 1.47 -2.80
C GLN A 84 11.31 1.45 -1.61
N PRO A 85 12.20 0.44 -1.52
CA PRO A 85 13.19 0.33 -0.44
C PRO A 85 13.98 1.63 -0.19
N GLY A 86 14.37 2.34 -1.25
CA GLY A 86 15.14 3.59 -1.17
C GLY A 86 14.44 4.73 -0.40
N ALA A 87 13.11 4.71 -0.31
CA ALA A 87 12.32 5.72 0.41
C ALA A 87 11.65 5.18 1.70
N ARG A 88 11.91 3.93 2.11
CA ARG A 88 11.30 3.34 3.33
C ARG A 88 11.59 4.16 4.60
N ALA A 89 12.82 4.66 4.74
CA ALA A 89 13.20 5.48 5.88
C ALA A 89 12.42 6.82 5.96
N ALA A 90 12.00 7.38 4.82
CA ALA A 90 11.16 8.57 4.80
C ALA A 90 9.72 8.24 5.18
N LEU A 91 9.20 7.10 4.73
CA LEU A 91 7.87 6.62 5.10
C LEU A 91 7.77 6.33 6.60
N GLU A 92 8.77 5.67 7.20
CA GLU A 92 8.79 5.38 8.63
C GLU A 92 8.77 6.65 9.48
N LYS A 93 9.52 7.69 9.07
CA LYS A 93 9.48 9.01 9.73
C LYS A 93 8.11 9.65 9.60
N ALA A 94 7.47 9.56 8.43
CA ALA A 94 6.14 10.13 8.21
C ALA A 94 5.05 9.41 9.02
N ALA A 95 5.17 8.08 9.20
CA ALA A 95 4.23 7.28 9.98
C ALA A 95 4.35 7.48 11.50
N ALA A 96 5.43 8.12 11.97
CA ALA A 96 5.68 8.43 13.38
C ALA A 96 5.22 9.84 13.80
N LEU A 97 4.68 10.63 12.85
CA LEU A 97 4.09 11.96 13.10
C LEU A 97 2.64 11.84 13.54
#